data_AF-A0A2R6AEK8-F1
#
_entry.id   AF-A0A2R6AEK8-F1
#
_cell.length_a   1.000
_cell.length_b   1.000
_cell.length_c   1.000
_cell.angle_alpha   90.00
_cell.angle_beta   90.00
_cell.angle_gamma   90.00
#
_symmetry.space_group_name_H-M   'P 1'
#
loop_
_entity.id
_entity.type
_entity.pdbx_description
1 polymer ?
#
loop_
_entity_poly.entity_id
_entity_poly.type
_entity_poly.pdbx_seq_one_letter_code
_entity_poly.pdbx_strand_id
1 'polypeptide(L)'
;MNAMLEALVIITLVFLILQFLTGIWVNLFVSFPSTTQAQGFFGVMGAMMSLMQSGGGLLMIHMMMGYLILFLSIVDLVTSFITKKAPVIVTSVSGFVSVLFAGINGLLFIFSGFNNNLNSYFMATGFLLAFMSYFLPCIRSQGHRIASA
;
A
#
# COMPACT_ATOMS: atom_id res chain seq x y z
N MET A 1 10.07 -7.99 -18.18
CA MET A 1 9.19 -9.01 -17.58
C MET A 1 8.51 -9.77 -18.72
N ASN A 2 7.56 -10.68 -18.48
CA ASN A 2 6.61 -11.08 -19.55
C ASN A 2 5.44 -10.06 -19.57
N ALA A 3 4.64 -10.06 -20.62
CA ALA A 3 3.56 -9.06 -20.80
C ALA A 3 2.52 -9.13 -19.67
N MET A 4 2.22 -10.33 -19.18
CA MET A 4 1.25 -10.54 -18.09
C MET A 4 1.71 -9.90 -16.78
N LEU A 5 2.95 -10.19 -16.32
CA LEU A 5 3.50 -9.60 -15.11
C LEU A 5 3.66 -8.08 -15.23
N GLU A 6 4.00 -7.60 -16.43
CA GLU A 6 4.08 -6.16 -16.68
C GLU A 6 2.74 -5.46 -16.49
N ALA A 7 1.65 -6.04 -17.01
CA ALA A 7 0.31 -5.50 -16.80
C ALA A 7 -0.09 -5.51 -15.31
N LEU A 8 0.18 -6.60 -14.60
CA LEU A 8 -0.10 -6.69 -13.16
C LEU A 8 0.66 -5.63 -12.36
N VAL A 9 1.96 -5.48 -12.60
CA VAL A 9 2.80 -4.46 -11.96
C VAL A 9 2.31 -3.05 -12.26
N ILE A 10 1.87 -2.77 -13.48
CA ILE A 10 1.28 -1.47 -13.85
C ILE A 10 -0.01 -1.23 -13.06
N ILE A 11 -0.89 -2.23 -12.95
CA ILE A 11 -2.10 -2.14 -12.15
C ILE A 11 -1.75 -1.85 -10.68
N THR A 12 -0.81 -2.59 -10.10
CA THR A 12 -0.30 -2.37 -8.74
C THR A 12 0.23 -0.94 -8.55
N LEU A 13 1.00 -0.42 -9.51
CA LEU A 13 1.51 0.96 -9.48
C LEU A 13 0.38 2.00 -9.52
N VAL A 14 -0.65 1.80 -10.35
CA VAL A 14 -1.82 2.69 -10.39
C VAL A 14 -2.54 2.70 -9.04
N PHE A 15 -2.78 1.53 -8.45
CA PHE A 15 -3.40 1.43 -7.13
C PHE A 15 -2.53 2.05 -6.04
N LEU A 16 -1.20 1.89 -6.10
CA LEU A 16 -0.26 2.57 -5.21
C LEU A 16 -0.41 4.10 -5.30
N ILE A 17 -0.52 4.68 -6.50
CA ILE A 17 -0.76 6.12 -6.67
C ILE A 17 -2.07 6.54 -5.99
N LEU A 18 -3.16 5.80 -6.23
CA LEU A 18 -4.45 6.07 -5.59
C LEU A 18 -4.39 5.93 -4.06
N GLN A 19 -3.64 4.96 -3.55
CA GLN A 19 -3.39 4.75 -2.12
C GLN A 19 -2.68 5.93 -1.49
N PHE A 20 -1.68 6.49 -2.17
CA PHE A 20 -0.98 7.68 -1.71
C PHE A 20 -1.86 8.91 -1.66
N LEU A 21 -2.63 9.16 -2.73
CA LEU A 21 -3.54 10.31 -2.80
C LEU A 21 -4.61 10.25 -1.71
N THR A 22 -5.25 9.09 -1.53
CA THR A 22 -6.22 8.87 -0.46
C THR A 22 -5.58 8.96 0.92
N GLY A 23 -4.36 8.43 1.09
CA GLY A 23 -3.64 8.47 2.36
C GLY A 23 -3.26 9.89 2.79
N ILE A 24 -2.71 10.70 1.87
CA ILE A 24 -2.42 12.11 2.14
C ILE A 24 -3.70 12.87 2.45
N TRP A 25 -4.78 12.63 1.71
CA TRP A 25 -6.05 13.28 1.98
C TRP A 25 -6.52 12.99 3.41
N VAL A 26 -6.55 11.71 3.79
CA VAL A 26 -6.95 11.28 5.13
C VAL A 26 -6.04 11.90 6.20
N ASN A 27 -4.73 11.92 5.97
CA ASN A 27 -3.76 12.47 6.92
C ASN A 27 -3.86 14.01 7.11
N LEU A 28 -4.33 14.74 6.09
CA LEU A 28 -4.41 16.21 6.13
C LEU A 28 -5.81 16.74 6.48
N PHE A 29 -6.87 16.02 6.12
CA PHE A 29 -8.23 16.55 6.16
C PHE A 29 -9.19 15.79 7.08
N VAL A 30 -8.85 14.57 7.53
CA VAL A 30 -9.72 13.82 8.44
C VAL A 30 -9.34 14.11 9.89
N SER A 31 -10.32 14.52 10.69
CA SER A 31 -10.16 14.68 12.13
C SER A 31 -10.38 13.36 12.84
N PHE A 32 -9.37 12.87 13.56
CA PHE A 32 -9.45 11.63 14.31
C PHE A 32 -9.95 11.87 15.75
N PRO A 33 -10.85 11.02 16.30
CA PRO A 33 -11.35 11.15 17.65
C PRO A 33 -10.25 10.89 18.69
N SER A 34 -10.24 11.65 19.79
CA SER A 34 -9.21 11.59 20.82
C SER A 34 -9.31 10.36 21.73
N THR A 35 -8.17 9.68 21.89
CA THR A 35 -7.66 8.70 22.89
C THR A 35 -8.58 7.90 23.83
N THR A 36 -9.62 8.46 24.48
CA THR A 36 -10.32 7.74 25.56
C THR A 36 -11.29 6.65 25.08
N GLN A 37 -11.65 6.64 23.80
CA GLN A 37 -12.58 5.65 23.25
C GLN A 37 -11.95 4.63 22.30
N ALA A 38 -10.66 4.74 21.95
CA ALA A 38 -10.06 4.00 20.83
C ALA A 38 -8.99 2.96 21.22
N GLN A 39 -8.95 2.54 22.50
CA GLN A 39 -8.00 1.52 22.97
C GLN A 39 -8.63 0.12 22.98
N GLY A 40 -7.92 -0.85 22.41
CA GLY A 40 -8.41 -2.22 22.26
C GLY A 40 -9.40 -2.40 21.10
N PHE A 41 -9.73 -3.66 20.79
CA PHE A 41 -10.55 -4.03 19.62
C PHE A 41 -11.93 -3.33 19.61
N PHE A 42 -12.63 -3.29 20.75
CA PHE A 42 -13.94 -2.65 20.87
C PHE A 42 -13.86 -1.12 20.77
N GLY A 43 -12.80 -0.51 21.28
CA GLY A 43 -12.58 0.93 21.18
C GLY A 43 -12.31 1.37 19.74
N VAL A 44 -11.49 0.61 19.02
CA VAL A 44 -11.20 0.84 17.60
C VAL A 44 -12.46 0.74 16.74
N MET A 45 -13.33 -0.23 17.05
CA MET A 45 -14.61 -0.37 16.34
C MET A 45 -15.54 0.83 16.60
N GLY A 46 -15.63 1.31 17.85
CA GLY A 46 -16.37 2.52 18.19
C GLY A 46 -15.82 3.78 17.49
N ALA A 47 -14.49 3.91 17.46
CA ALA A 47 -13.80 5.01 16.77
C ALA A 47 -14.03 4.99 15.26
N MET A 48 -14.00 3.81 14.61
CA MET A 48 -14.34 3.68 13.18
C MET A 48 -15.80 4.06 12.89
N MET A 49 -16.75 3.65 13.73
CA MET A 49 -18.16 4.00 13.58
C MET A 49 -18.39 5.51 13.73
N SER A 50 -17.70 6.16 14.67
CA SER A 50 -17.70 7.61 14.82
C SER A 50 -17.10 8.31 13.60
N LEU A 51 -15.96 7.81 13.09
CA LEU A 51 -15.33 8.35 11.89
C LEU A 51 -16.26 8.27 10.67
N MET A 52 -17.00 7.17 10.54
CA MET A 52 -17.91 6.97 9.43
C MET A 52 -19.02 8.05 9.39
N GLN A 53 -19.44 8.56 10.55
CA GLN A 53 -20.41 9.66 10.64
C GLN A 53 -19.79 11.05 10.36
N SER A 54 -18.48 11.21 10.54
CA SER A 54 -17.77 12.50 10.39
C SER A 54 -17.00 12.65 9.07
N GLY A 55 -17.27 11.81 8.06
CA GLY A 55 -16.59 11.87 6.75
C GLY A 55 -15.40 10.91 6.59
N GLY A 56 -15.21 9.97 7.51
CA GLY A 56 -14.19 8.91 7.49
C GLY A 56 -14.39 7.82 6.43
N GLY A 57 -15.37 7.95 5.52
CA GLY A 57 -15.58 7.02 4.41
C GLY A 57 -14.33 6.86 3.54
N LEU A 58 -13.55 7.94 3.34
CA LEU A 58 -12.28 7.88 2.62
C LEU A 58 -11.20 7.06 3.35
N LEU A 59 -11.20 7.03 4.69
CA LEU A 59 -10.29 6.14 5.44
C LEU A 59 -10.63 4.67 5.15
N MET A 60 -11.92 4.31 5.09
CA MET A 60 -12.30 2.93 4.75
C MET A 60 -11.88 2.55 3.33
N ILE A 61 -12.07 3.45 2.36
CA ILE A 61 -11.63 3.24 0.98
C ILE A 61 -10.11 3.04 0.93
N HIS A 62 -9.36 3.89 1.65
CA HIS A 62 -7.91 3.77 1.78
C HIS A 62 -7.50 2.41 2.39
N MET A 63 -8.19 1.95 3.44
CA MET A 63 -7.92 0.64 4.05
C MET A 63 -8.21 -0.52 3.10
N MET A 64 -9.38 -0.52 2.45
CA MET A 64 -9.76 -1.58 1.51
C MET A 64 -8.82 -1.65 0.31
N MET A 65 -8.40 -0.49 -0.21
CA MET A 65 -7.43 -0.40 -1.28
C MET A 65 -6.04 -0.90 -0.84
N GLY A 66 -5.65 -0.67 0.42
CA GLY A 66 -4.45 -1.28 1.02
C GLY A 66 -4.49 -2.83 1.00
N TYR A 67 -5.61 -3.44 1.35
CA TYR A 67 -5.78 -4.90 1.24
C TYR A 67 -5.77 -5.41 -0.20
N LEU A 68 -6.36 -4.66 -1.13
CA LEU A 68 -6.30 -5.00 -2.55
C LEU A 68 -4.87 -4.95 -3.07
N ILE A 69 -4.08 -3.94 -2.69
CA ILE A 69 -2.65 -3.83 -3.04
C ILE A 69 -1.86 -4.99 -2.42
N LEU A 70 -2.17 -5.38 -1.18
CA LEU A 70 -1.55 -6.56 -0.57
C LEU A 70 -1.84 -7.83 -1.41
N PHE A 71 -3.09 -8.04 -1.82
CA PHE A 71 -3.44 -9.16 -2.70
C PHE A 71 -2.69 -9.09 -4.04
N LEU A 72 -2.70 -7.94 -4.72
CA LEU A 72 -1.98 -7.74 -5.98
C LEU A 72 -0.47 -8.00 -5.83
N SER A 73 0.13 -7.54 -4.72
CA SER A 73 1.56 -7.76 -4.45
C SER A 73 1.92 -9.24 -4.29
N ILE A 74 1.01 -10.06 -3.76
CA ILE A 74 1.16 -11.52 -3.70
C ILE A 74 1.09 -12.12 -5.11
N VAL A 75 0.13 -11.67 -5.93
CA VAL A 75 -0.01 -12.14 -7.31
C VAL A 75 1.23 -11.77 -8.15
N ASP A 76 1.74 -10.54 -8.00
CA ASP A 76 2.98 -10.08 -8.63
C ASP A 76 4.18 -10.94 -8.21
N LEU A 77 4.29 -11.22 -6.91
CA LEU A 77 5.36 -12.06 -6.35
C LEU A 77 5.30 -13.49 -6.91
N VAL A 78 4.14 -14.16 -6.85
CA VAL A 78 3.96 -15.52 -7.37
C VAL A 78 4.28 -15.57 -8.86
N THR A 79 3.77 -14.61 -9.62
CA THR A 79 4.00 -14.54 -11.07
C THR A 79 5.46 -14.24 -11.41
N SER A 80 6.17 -13.50 -10.57
CA SER A 80 7.60 -13.19 -10.76
C SER A 80 8.46 -14.46 -10.83
N PHE A 81 8.14 -15.49 -10.04
CA PHE A 81 8.87 -16.76 -10.03
C PHE A 81 8.77 -17.52 -11.36
N ILE A 82 7.67 -17.36 -12.08
CA ILE A 82 7.47 -17.97 -13.41
C ILE A 82 8.49 -17.40 -14.41
N THR A 83 8.92 -16.15 -14.23
CA THR A 83 9.88 -15.52 -15.14
C THR A 83 11.30 -16.06 -15.02
N LYS A 84 11.64 -16.71 -13.89
CA LYS A 84 12.99 -17.19 -13.54
C LYS A 84 14.12 -16.13 -13.61
N LYS A 85 13.77 -14.84 -13.68
CA LYS A 85 14.73 -13.73 -13.77
C LYS A 85 14.98 -13.17 -12.37
N ALA A 86 16.17 -13.40 -11.81
CA ALA A 86 16.53 -12.95 -10.47
C ALA A 86 16.24 -11.46 -10.20
N PRO A 87 16.53 -10.50 -11.11
CA PRO A 87 16.22 -9.09 -10.86
C PRO A 87 14.72 -8.82 -10.66
N VAL A 88 13.86 -9.53 -11.41
CA VAL A 88 12.40 -9.39 -11.33
C VAL A 88 11.90 -9.95 -10.00
N ILE A 89 12.40 -11.12 -9.60
CA ILE A 89 12.04 -11.75 -8.33
C ILE A 89 12.44 -10.86 -7.16
N VAL A 90 13.68 -10.35 -7.14
CA VAL A 90 14.17 -9.46 -6.08
C VAL A 90 13.30 -8.20 -5.95
N THR A 91 12.95 -7.57 -7.07
CA THR A 91 12.08 -6.39 -7.05
C THR A 91 10.66 -6.71 -6.57
N SER A 92 10.09 -7.85 -6.94
CA SER A 92 8.76 -8.28 -6.47
C SER A 92 8.74 -8.64 -4.98
N VAL A 93 9.79 -9.31 -4.48
CA VAL A 93 9.97 -9.58 -3.04
C VAL A 93 10.10 -8.29 -2.25
N SER A 94 10.96 -7.37 -2.70
CA SER A 94 11.14 -6.06 -2.08
C SER A 94 9.83 -5.26 -2.03
N GLY A 95 9.07 -5.27 -3.14
CA GLY A 95 7.75 -4.64 -3.22
C GLY A 95 6.77 -5.23 -2.23
N PHE A 96 6.64 -6.56 -2.19
CA PHE A 96 5.75 -7.26 -1.26
C PHE A 96 6.10 -6.98 0.21
N VAL A 97 7.37 -7.09 0.60
CA VAL A 97 7.82 -6.80 1.97
C VAL A 97 7.53 -5.36 2.35
N SER A 98 7.72 -4.42 1.42
CA SER A 98 7.43 -3.01 1.64
C SER A 98 5.93 -2.74 1.81
N VAL A 99 5.06 -3.41 1.03
CA VAL A 99 3.60 -3.35 1.19
C VAL A 99 3.18 -3.93 2.55
N LEU A 100 3.74 -5.07 2.96
CA LEU A 100 3.50 -5.64 4.29
C LEU A 100 3.92 -4.68 5.41
N PHE A 101 5.12 -4.12 5.31
CA PHE A 101 5.63 -3.14 6.27
C PHE A 101 4.69 -1.93 6.36
N ALA A 102 4.22 -1.41 5.22
CA ALA A 102 3.27 -0.30 5.20
C ALA A 102 1.94 -0.68 5.86
N GLY A 103 1.36 -1.83 5.51
CA GLY A 103 0.10 -2.31 6.05
C GLY A 103 0.14 -2.55 7.57
N ILE A 104 1.21 -3.17 8.07
CA ILE A 104 1.42 -3.39 9.51
C ILE A 104 1.46 -2.05 10.25
N ASN A 105 2.23 -1.08 9.75
CA ASN A 105 2.31 0.24 10.37
C ASN A 105 0.97 1.00 10.29
N GLY A 106 0.20 0.86 9.21
CA GLY A 106 -1.16 1.41 9.11
C GLY A 106 -2.11 0.82 10.16
N LEU A 107 -2.08 -0.51 10.37
CA LEU A 107 -2.86 -1.16 11.42
C LEU A 107 -2.42 -0.72 12.82
N LEU A 108 -1.12 -0.62 13.06
CA LEU A 108 -0.57 -0.13 14.34
C LEU A 108 -0.95 1.34 14.60
N PHE A 109 -1.06 2.17 13.55
CA PHE A 109 -1.57 3.53 13.69
C PHE A 109 -3.03 3.54 14.17
N ILE A 110 -3.87 2.68 13.60
CA ILE A 110 -5.28 2.53 14.02
C ILE A 110 -5.37 1.99 15.45
N PHE A 111 -4.61 0.95 15.79
CA PHE A 111 -4.60 0.36 17.13
C PHE A 111 -4.02 1.28 18.20
N SER A 112 -3.24 2.30 17.81
CA SER A 112 -2.82 3.38 18.70
C SER A 112 -3.91 4.44 18.94
N GLY A 113 -5.11 4.24 18.39
CA GLY A 113 -6.20 5.21 18.40
C GLY A 113 -5.89 6.45 17.55
N PHE A 114 -5.16 6.30 16.44
CA PHE A 114 -4.77 7.38 15.53
C PHE A 114 -3.80 8.43 16.13
N ASN A 115 -3.04 8.08 17.18
CA ASN A 115 -2.14 9.02 17.86
C ASN A 115 -0.65 8.82 17.54
N ASN A 116 -0.25 7.62 17.12
CA ASN A 116 1.16 7.33 16.86
C ASN A 116 1.57 7.75 15.43
N ASN A 117 1.94 9.01 15.28
CA ASN A 117 2.38 9.58 13.99
C ASN A 117 3.63 8.90 13.41
N LEU A 118 4.45 8.22 14.22
CA LEU A 118 5.59 7.45 13.71
C LEU A 118 5.11 6.26 12.88
N ASN A 119 4.03 5.59 13.28
CA ASN A 119 3.44 4.51 12.50
C ASN A 119 2.87 5.04 11.17
N SER A 120 2.22 6.20 11.18
CA SER A 120 1.75 6.85 9.92
C SER A 120 2.93 7.19 8.99
N TYR A 121 4.03 7.72 9.54
CA TYR A 121 5.26 7.99 8.79
C TYR A 121 5.90 6.72 8.20
N PHE A 122 6.02 5.65 8.99
CA PHE A 122 6.57 4.37 8.52
C PHE A 122 5.67 3.71 7.49
N MET A 123 4.34 3.85 7.62
CA MET A 123 3.40 3.43 6.58
C MET A 123 3.69 4.13 5.25
N ALA A 124 3.84 5.46 5.25
CA ALA A 124 4.18 6.23 4.05
C ALA A 124 5.57 5.87 3.49
N THR A 125 6.52 5.56 4.36
CA THR A 125 7.88 5.11 3.96
C THR A 125 7.84 3.74 3.28
N GLY A 126 7.11 2.78 3.85
CA GLY A 126 6.89 1.47 3.23
C GLY A 126 6.19 1.57 1.88
N PHE A 127 5.20 2.47 1.77
CA PHE A 127 4.58 2.80 0.49
C PHE A 127 5.61 3.25 -0.57
N LEU A 128 6.49 4.20 -0.22
CA LEU A 128 7.50 4.71 -1.15
C LEU A 128 8.46 3.60 -1.60
N LEU A 129 8.89 2.74 -0.68
CA LEU A 129 9.74 1.58 -0.99
C LEU A 129 9.03 0.58 -1.91
N ALA A 130 7.74 0.32 -1.68
CA ALA A 130 6.94 -0.52 -2.55
C ALA A 130 6.84 0.07 -3.96
N PHE A 131 6.52 1.36 -4.07
CA PHE A 131 6.43 2.07 -5.34
C PHE A 131 7.74 1.96 -6.14
N MET A 132 8.88 2.27 -5.51
CA MET A 132 10.20 2.17 -6.14
C MET A 132 10.52 0.75 -6.59
N SER A 133 10.19 -0.25 -5.77
CA SER A 133 10.43 -1.67 -6.07
C SER A 133 9.68 -2.11 -7.33
N TYR A 134 8.43 -1.69 -7.52
CA TYR A 134 7.64 -2.03 -8.70
C TYR A 134 7.94 -1.16 -9.93
N PHE A 135 8.35 0.09 -9.73
CA PHE A 135 8.62 1.03 -10.83
C PHE A 135 9.90 0.68 -11.63
N LEU A 136 10.96 0.27 -10.93
CA LEU A 136 12.26 -0.08 -11.53
C LEU A 136 12.20 -1.21 -12.59
N PRO A 137 11.57 -2.38 -12.35
CA PRO A 137 11.49 -3.44 -13.34
C PRO A 137 10.57 -3.07 -14.52
N CYS A 138 9.58 -2.19 -14.30
CA CYS A 138 8.69 -1.69 -15.34
C CYS A 138 9.45 -0.88 -16.41
N ILE A 139 10.24 0.11 -16.00
CA ILE A 139 11.07 0.91 -16.93
C ILE A 139 12.03 0.03 -17.73
N ARG A 140 12.71 -0.91 -17.05
CA ARG A 140 13.66 -1.81 -17.72
C ARG A 140 12.98 -2.71 -18.76
N SER A 141 11.73 -3.12 -18.52
CA SER A 141 10.94 -3.92 -19.48
C SER A 141 10.65 -3.14 -20.76
N GLN A 142 10.26 -1.86 -20.64
CA GLN A 142 9.91 -1.03 -21.78
C GLN A 142 11.13 -0.59 -22.59
N GLY A 143 12.23 -0.20 -21.93
CA GLY A 143 13.47 0.19 -22.61
C GLY A 143 14.03 -0.91 -23.52
N HIS A 144 13.89 -2.17 -23.10
CA HIS A 144 14.34 -3.31 -23.90
C HIS A 144 13.47 -3.58 -25.14
N ARG A 145 12.18 -3.20 -25.11
CA ARG A 145 11.26 -3.32 -26.26
C ARG A 145 11.50 -2.24 -27.30
N ILE A 146 11.75 -1.00 -26.86
CA ILE A 146 12.03 0.13 -27.75
C ILE A 146 13.35 -0.06 -28.50
N ALA A 147 14.39 -0.58 -27.82
CA ALA A 147 15.69 -0.83 -28.44
C ALA A 147 15.71 -1.98 -29.44
N SER A 148 14.66 -2.81 -29.49
CA SER A 148 14.54 -3.98 -30.37
C SER A 148 13.56 -3.80 -31.53
N ALA A 149 12.93 -2.63 -31.65
CA ALA A 149 12.00 -2.26 -32.73
C ALA A 149 12.72 -1.39 -33.77
#